data_AF-A0A4Q7YPM1-F1
#
_entry.id   AF-A0A4Q7YPM1-F1
#
_cell.length_a   1.000
_cell.length_b   1.000
_cell.length_c   1.000
_cell.angle_alpha   90.00
_cell.angle_beta   90.00
_cell.angle_gamma   90.00
#
_symmetry.space_group_name_H-M   'P 1'
#
loop_
_entity.id
_entity.type
_entity.pdbx_description
1 polymer ?
#
loop_
_entity_poly.entity_id
_entity_poly.type
_entity_poly.pdbx_seq_one_letter_code
_entity_poly.pdbx_strand_id
1 'polypeptide(L)'
;MEQQSRRGLLKNAAKAAVIATGGAVAAKSASGQVTGKLEKKSYPAQPATPATGKAPLFSGAVSYGNLLFLAGVGAHFQGTIEQHTQHVLEELEKKLVSAGSSMEKVLKVNVYLNDLKDYDAMNKVYATGKWGSIPPVRTTISPAAGIPGNSLVEIDMIAYI
;
A
#
# COMPACT_ATOMS: atom_id res chain seq x y z
N MET A 1 9.80 47.12 31.96
CA MET A 1 9.97 46.25 30.77
C MET A 1 9.58 44.85 31.19
N GLU A 2 8.42 44.41 30.71
CA GLU A 2 7.80 43.11 30.99
C GLU A 2 8.61 41.95 30.40
N GLN A 3 8.62 40.81 31.09
CA GLN A 3 8.68 39.51 30.43
C GLN A 3 7.44 38.72 30.80
N GLN A 4 6.36 38.95 30.06
CA GLN A 4 5.18 38.10 30.11
C GLN A 4 5.50 36.76 29.44
N SER A 5 5.43 35.69 30.24
CA SER A 5 5.62 34.31 29.79
C SER A 5 4.48 33.88 28.86
N ARG A 6 4.84 33.42 27.66
CA ARG A 6 3.96 32.94 26.58
C ARG A 6 3.00 31.80 26.97
N ARG A 7 3.08 31.27 28.21
CA ARG A 7 2.14 30.28 28.75
C ARG A 7 0.82 30.86 29.28
N GLY A 8 0.73 32.17 29.52
CA GLY A 8 -0.49 32.83 30.01
C GLY A 8 -1.55 33.11 28.93
N LEU A 9 -1.13 33.39 27.69
CA LEU A 9 -2.05 33.75 26.59
C LEU A 9 -2.97 32.61 26.15
N LEU A 10 -2.56 31.36 26.30
CA LEU A 10 -3.33 30.20 25.83
C LEU A 10 -4.48 29.80 26.76
N LYS A 11 -4.46 30.20 28.04
CA LYS A 11 -5.52 29.84 29.00
C LYS A 11 -6.73 30.76 28.97
N ASN A 12 -6.58 31.99 28.47
CA ASN A 12 -7.68 32.97 28.41
C ASN A 12 -8.39 33.03 27.04
N ALA A 13 -7.85 32.37 26.01
CA ALA A 13 -8.50 32.29 24.69
C ALA A 13 -9.76 31.39 24.68
N ALA A 14 -9.98 30.58 25.72
CA ALA A 14 -11.14 29.67 25.81
C ALA A 14 -12.42 30.33 26.38
N LYS A 15 -12.40 31.63 26.73
CA LYS A 15 -13.57 32.34 27.26
C LYS A 15 -13.68 33.77 26.72
N ALA A 16 -13.99 33.92 25.43
CA ALA A 16 -14.75 35.07 24.88
C ALA A 16 -14.77 35.01 23.35
N ALA A 17 -15.92 34.65 22.76
CA ALA A 17 -16.49 35.24 21.54
C ALA A 17 -17.59 34.32 21.02
N VAL A 18 -18.79 34.48 21.58
CA VAL A 18 -20.04 33.98 21.01
C VAL A 18 -20.76 35.20 20.43
N ILE A 19 -21.07 35.10 19.13
CA ILE A 19 -21.99 35.91 18.29
C ILE A 19 -21.44 37.20 17.65
N ALA A 20 -21.21 37.17 16.33
CA ALA A 20 -22.05 37.88 15.35
C ALA A 20 -21.66 37.56 13.88
N THR A 21 -22.66 37.08 13.13
CA THR A 21 -22.89 37.25 11.67
C THR A 21 -21.85 36.75 10.65
N GLY A 22 -22.21 35.68 9.92
CA GLY A 22 -21.72 35.40 8.57
C GLY A 22 -21.06 34.04 8.38
N GLY A 23 -21.87 33.01 8.09
CA GLY A 23 -21.42 31.78 7.43
C GLY A 23 -20.31 30.98 8.13
N ALA A 24 -20.63 30.31 9.24
CA ALA A 24 -19.77 29.27 9.78
C ALA A 24 -19.74 28.08 8.80
N VAL A 25 -18.74 28.05 7.91
CA VAL A 25 -18.35 26.80 7.24
C VAL A 25 -17.79 25.93 8.35
N ALA A 26 -18.60 25.00 8.85
CA ALA A 26 -18.17 23.99 9.78
C ALA A 26 -17.01 23.24 9.15
N ALA A 27 -15.79 23.53 9.59
CA ALA A 27 -14.66 22.66 9.33
C ALA A 27 -15.06 21.30 9.92
N LYS A 28 -15.43 20.36 9.04
CA LYS A 28 -15.48 18.93 9.38
C LYS A 28 -14.08 18.60 9.86
N SER A 29 -13.87 18.62 11.18
CA SER A 29 -12.73 17.95 11.80
C SER A 29 -12.72 16.55 11.21
N ALA A 30 -11.68 16.24 10.45
CA ALA A 30 -11.46 14.91 9.91
C ALA A 30 -11.27 13.97 11.09
N SER A 31 -12.37 13.38 11.56
CA SER A 31 -12.42 12.33 12.58
C SER A 31 -11.99 10.99 11.98
N GLY A 32 -10.91 11.00 11.19
CA GLY A 32 -10.23 9.82 10.69
C GLY A 32 -9.05 9.44 11.60
N GLN A 33 -9.14 9.70 12.90
CA GLN A 33 -8.25 9.03 13.85
C GLN A 33 -8.69 7.57 13.92
N VAL A 34 -7.80 6.66 13.51
CA VAL A 34 -7.93 5.24 13.82
C VAL A 34 -7.93 5.14 15.35
N THR A 35 -9.12 5.06 15.94
CA THR A 35 -9.34 5.01 17.39
C THR A 35 -9.03 3.64 17.99
N GLY A 36 -8.70 2.65 17.15
CA GLY A 36 -8.24 1.33 17.56
C GLY A 36 -6.72 1.28 17.77
N LYS A 37 -6.29 0.39 18.66
CA LYS A 37 -4.88 0.01 18.78
C LYS A 37 -4.38 -0.46 17.40
N LEU A 38 -3.23 0.03 16.95
CA LEU A 38 -2.61 -0.44 15.71
C LEU A 38 -2.25 -1.92 15.86
N GLU A 39 -2.79 -2.74 14.97
CA GLU A 39 -2.61 -4.19 14.96
C GLU A 39 -1.98 -4.64 13.65
N LYS A 40 -1.09 -5.63 13.75
CA LYS A 40 -0.53 -6.33 12.60
C LYS A 40 -1.49 -7.44 12.18
N LYS A 41 -1.99 -7.41 10.94
CA LYS A 41 -2.92 -8.42 10.40
C LYS A 41 -2.38 -9.02 9.11
N SER A 42 -2.50 -10.33 8.92
CA SER A 42 -2.08 -11.01 7.68
C SER A 42 -3.27 -11.28 6.75
N TYR A 43 -3.01 -11.33 5.45
CA TYR A 43 -4.02 -11.66 4.43
C TYR A 43 -3.50 -12.75 3.46
N PRO A 44 -4.22 -13.87 3.31
CA PRO A 44 -5.38 -14.25 4.12
C PRO A 44 -5.02 -14.38 5.61
N ALA A 45 -6.02 -14.30 6.48
CA ALA A 45 -5.82 -14.45 7.91
C ALA A 45 -5.13 -15.78 8.20
N GLN A 46 -3.93 -15.73 8.78
CA GLN A 46 -3.21 -16.94 9.16
C GLN A 46 -3.67 -17.35 10.56
N PRO A 47 -3.93 -18.65 10.80
CA PRO A 47 -4.25 -19.12 12.12
C PRO A 47 -3.08 -18.86 13.07
N ALA A 48 -3.38 -18.53 14.34
CA ALA A 48 -2.37 -18.28 15.36
C ALA A 48 -1.40 -19.46 15.55
N THR A 49 -1.84 -20.67 15.20
CA THR A 49 -1.03 -21.89 15.15
C THR A 49 -1.18 -22.54 13.77
N PRO A 50 -0.14 -22.55 12.93
CA PRO A 50 -0.15 -23.25 11.64
C PRO A 50 -0.33 -24.76 11.85
N ALA A 51 -1.07 -25.43 10.96
CA ALA A 51 -1.31 -26.87 11.04
C ALA A 51 -0.03 -27.74 11.06
N THR A 52 1.07 -27.20 10.56
CA THR A 52 2.40 -27.84 10.54
C THR A 52 3.23 -27.56 11.80
N GLY A 53 2.72 -26.77 12.75
CA GLY A 53 3.45 -26.34 13.96
C GLY A 53 4.58 -25.33 13.72
N LYS A 54 4.84 -24.93 12.47
CA LYS A 54 5.84 -23.92 12.10
C LYS A 54 5.20 -22.76 11.36
N ALA A 55 5.50 -21.54 11.80
CA ALA A 55 5.12 -20.32 11.08
C ALA A 55 5.68 -20.34 9.64
N PRO A 56 4.93 -19.82 8.66
CA PRO A 56 5.43 -19.68 7.31
C PRO A 56 6.59 -18.69 7.26
N LEU A 57 7.50 -18.86 6.30
CA LEU A 57 8.69 -18.03 6.14
C LEU A 57 8.34 -16.54 5.95
N PHE A 58 7.24 -16.26 5.25
CA PHE A 58 6.69 -14.92 5.03
C PHE A 58 5.16 -14.97 4.87
N SER A 59 4.51 -13.83 5.04
CA SER A 59 3.08 -13.65 4.77
C SER A 59 2.89 -13.05 3.37
N GLY A 60 1.84 -13.46 2.66
CA GLY A 60 1.54 -12.93 1.33
C GLY A 60 1.16 -11.44 1.33
N ALA A 61 0.46 -10.99 2.37
CA ALA A 61 0.19 -9.59 2.63
C ALA A 61 0.03 -9.33 4.13
N VAL A 62 0.42 -8.14 4.58
CA VAL A 62 0.31 -7.70 5.99
C VAL A 62 -0.15 -6.25 6.04
N SER A 63 -1.12 -5.94 6.90
CA SER A 63 -1.48 -4.56 7.23
C SER A 63 -0.96 -4.15 8.60
N TYR A 64 -0.70 -2.84 8.74
CA TYR A 64 -0.45 -2.17 10.01
C TYR A 64 -1.01 -0.74 9.94
N GLY A 65 -2.01 -0.46 10.77
CA GLY A 65 -2.81 0.76 10.60
C GLY A 65 -3.56 0.74 9.28
N ASN A 66 -3.40 1.79 8.49
CA ASN A 66 -3.99 1.88 7.15
C ASN A 66 -3.01 1.44 6.04
N LEU A 67 -1.78 1.06 6.34
CA LEU A 67 -0.83 0.59 5.34
C LEU A 67 -0.97 -0.91 5.12
N LEU A 68 -0.81 -1.34 3.87
CA LEU A 68 -0.87 -2.72 3.43
C LEU A 68 0.38 -3.03 2.60
N PHE A 69 1.13 -4.05 2.99
CA PHE A 69 2.37 -4.49 2.36
C PHE A 69 2.13 -5.85 1.71
N LEU A 70 2.38 -5.98 0.41
CA LEU A 70 2.26 -7.23 -0.34
C LEU A 70 3.65 -7.78 -0.62
N ALA A 71 3.84 -9.07 -0.39
CA ALA A 71 5.03 -9.79 -0.82
C ALA A 71 5.08 -9.90 -2.35
N GLY A 72 6.29 -10.11 -2.88
CA GLY A 72 6.52 -10.34 -4.30
C GLY A 72 5.66 -11.46 -4.86
N VAL A 73 5.07 -11.22 -6.03
CA VAL A 73 4.34 -12.21 -6.81
C VAL A 73 5.02 -12.37 -8.15
N GLY A 74 5.39 -13.61 -8.47
CA GLY A 74 5.85 -14.02 -9.80
C GLY A 74 4.83 -14.92 -10.49
N ALA A 75 5.06 -15.20 -11.76
CA ALA A 75 4.37 -16.21 -12.56
C ALA A 75 5.26 -17.46 -12.73
N HIS A 76 4.70 -18.64 -12.44
CA HIS A 76 5.41 -19.93 -12.44
C HIS A 76 4.82 -20.88 -13.49
N PHE A 77 4.77 -20.42 -14.74
CA PHE A 77 4.37 -21.19 -15.90
C PHE A 77 5.21 -20.76 -17.10
N GLN A 78 5.11 -21.49 -18.22
CA GLN A 78 5.74 -21.09 -19.47
C GLN A 78 4.88 -20.06 -20.19
N GLY A 79 5.46 -18.93 -20.59
CA GLY A 79 4.72 -17.88 -21.28
C GLY A 79 5.59 -16.69 -21.68
N THR A 80 4.94 -15.69 -22.29
CA THR A 80 5.58 -14.42 -22.61
C THR A 80 5.59 -13.49 -21.39
N ILE A 81 6.42 -12.45 -21.43
CA ILE A 81 6.44 -11.43 -20.38
C ILE A 81 5.07 -10.79 -20.19
N GLU A 82 4.29 -10.59 -21.25
CA GLU A 82 2.94 -10.04 -21.17
C GLU A 82 2.01 -10.94 -20.36
N GLN A 83 2.06 -12.26 -20.61
CA GLN A 83 1.26 -13.24 -19.86
C GLN A 83 1.66 -13.29 -18.38
N HIS A 84 2.96 -13.26 -18.10
CA HIS A 84 3.47 -13.22 -16.74
C HIS A 84 3.05 -11.94 -16.02
N THR A 85 3.21 -10.78 -16.66
CA THR A 85 2.85 -9.48 -16.09
C THR A 85 1.35 -9.41 -15.80
N GLN A 86 0.51 -9.87 -16.74
CA GLN A 86 -0.94 -9.91 -16.56
C GLN A 86 -1.32 -10.79 -15.36
N HIS A 87 -0.80 -12.01 -15.29
CA HIS A 87 -1.05 -12.92 -14.18
C HIS A 87 -0.63 -12.31 -12.83
N VAL A 88 0.57 -11.73 -12.77
CA VAL A 88 1.09 -11.11 -11.55
C VAL A 88 0.19 -9.97 -11.10
N LEU A 89 -0.26 -9.08 -12.00
CA LEU A 89 -1.19 -8.00 -11.67
C LEU A 89 -2.55 -8.51 -11.16
N GLU A 90 -3.09 -9.58 -11.75
CA GLU A 90 -4.34 -10.20 -11.31
C GLU A 90 -4.23 -10.82 -9.92
N GLU A 91 -3.15 -11.53 -9.63
CA GLU A 91 -2.89 -12.12 -8.31
C GLU A 91 -2.69 -11.06 -7.24
N LEU A 92 -2.03 -9.97 -7.60
CA LEU A 92 -1.86 -8.79 -6.77
C LEU A 92 -3.20 -8.08 -6.49
N GLU A 93 -4.06 -7.91 -7.50
CA GLU A 93 -5.43 -7.38 -7.35
C GLU A 93 -6.23 -8.25 -6.37
N LYS A 94 -6.19 -9.59 -6.50
CA LYS A 94 -6.85 -10.51 -5.58
C LYS A 94 -6.38 -10.33 -4.13
N LYS A 95 -5.07 -10.19 -3.92
CA LYS A 95 -4.49 -9.96 -2.57
C LYS A 95 -4.95 -8.63 -1.98
N LEU A 96 -4.96 -7.55 -2.75
CA LEU A 96 -5.47 -6.26 -2.33
C LEU A 96 -6.94 -6.35 -1.91
N VAL A 97 -7.78 -6.96 -2.74
CA VAL A 97 -9.22 -7.15 -2.48
C VAL A 97 -9.44 -7.96 -1.19
N SER A 98 -8.64 -9.02 -0.97
CA SER A 98 -8.72 -9.84 0.25
C SER A 98 -8.47 -9.07 1.55
N ALA A 99 -7.79 -7.91 1.45
CA ALA A 99 -7.49 -7.03 2.56
C ALA A 99 -8.40 -5.78 2.64
N GLY A 100 -9.38 -5.63 1.74
CA GLY A 100 -10.23 -4.43 1.64
C GLY A 100 -9.58 -3.24 0.91
N SER A 101 -8.51 -3.50 0.16
CA SER A 101 -7.83 -2.53 -0.70
C SER A 101 -8.25 -2.67 -2.18
N SER A 102 -7.59 -1.96 -3.09
CA SER A 102 -7.77 -2.04 -4.54
C SER A 102 -6.52 -1.52 -5.28
N MET A 103 -6.44 -1.76 -6.59
CA MET A 103 -5.31 -1.26 -7.42
C MET A 103 -5.17 0.27 -7.40
N GLU A 104 -6.27 1.00 -7.23
CA GLU A 104 -6.28 2.47 -7.10
C GLU A 104 -5.67 2.96 -5.78
N LYS A 105 -5.60 2.09 -4.76
CA LYS A 105 -5.03 2.42 -3.45
C LYS A 105 -3.54 2.07 -3.35
N VAL A 106 -2.91 1.68 -4.46
CA VAL A 106 -1.48 1.33 -4.49
C VAL A 106 -0.64 2.60 -4.45
N LEU A 107 0.32 2.65 -3.53
CA LEU A 107 1.20 3.79 -3.30
C LEU A 107 2.56 3.59 -3.97
N LYS A 108 3.13 2.38 -3.83
CA LYS A 108 4.46 2.02 -4.33
C LYS A 108 4.43 0.66 -4.99
N VAL A 109 5.13 0.54 -6.12
CA VAL A 109 5.40 -0.72 -6.79
C VAL A 109 6.90 -0.91 -7.02
N ASN A 110 7.41 -2.10 -6.76
CA ASN A 110 8.72 -2.54 -7.25
C ASN A 110 8.51 -3.63 -8.31
N VAL A 111 9.16 -3.46 -9.45
CA VAL A 111 9.15 -4.43 -10.54
C VAL A 111 10.56 -4.99 -10.70
N TYR A 112 10.70 -6.30 -10.59
CA TYR A 112 11.92 -7.02 -10.86
C TYR A 112 11.72 -7.78 -12.18
N LEU A 113 12.55 -7.50 -13.19
CA LEU A 113 12.53 -8.18 -14.49
C LEU A 113 13.67 -9.17 -14.57
N ASN A 114 13.41 -10.38 -15.05
CA ASN A 114 14.49 -11.36 -15.24
C ASN A 114 15.49 -10.91 -16.30
N ASP A 115 15.05 -10.13 -17.28
CA ASP A 115 15.88 -9.51 -18.32
C ASP A 115 15.33 -8.12 -18.68
N LEU A 116 16.19 -7.10 -18.80
CA LEU A 116 15.76 -5.75 -19.17
C LEU A 116 15.22 -5.64 -20.60
N LYS A 117 15.52 -6.61 -21.48
CA LYS A 117 14.93 -6.62 -22.83
C LYS A 117 13.39 -6.65 -22.81
N ASP A 118 12.82 -7.16 -21.72
CA ASP A 118 11.38 -7.32 -21.56
C ASP A 118 10.68 -6.04 -21.05
N TYR A 119 11.43 -4.96 -20.80
CA TYR A 119 10.93 -3.73 -20.18
C TYR A 119 9.75 -3.11 -20.93
N ASP A 120 9.87 -2.93 -22.24
CA ASP A 120 8.83 -2.28 -23.04
C ASP A 120 7.57 -3.14 -23.17
N ALA A 121 7.73 -4.46 -23.31
CA ALA A 121 6.63 -5.41 -23.38
C ALA A 121 5.88 -5.50 -22.04
N MET A 122 6.62 -5.59 -20.92
CA MET A 122 6.04 -5.52 -19.57
C MET A 122 5.29 -4.20 -19.36
N ASN A 123 5.86 -3.05 -19.76
CA ASN A 123 5.24 -1.75 -19.56
C ASN A 123 3.86 -1.62 -20.24
N LYS A 124 3.67 -2.22 -21.41
CA LYS A 124 2.38 -2.22 -22.12
C LYS A 124 1.29 -2.87 -21.28
N VAL A 125 1.59 -3.99 -20.63
CA VAL A 125 0.65 -4.68 -19.74
C VAL A 125 0.54 -3.97 -18.40
N TYR A 126 1.65 -3.50 -17.83
CA TYR A 126 1.65 -2.74 -16.58
C TYR A 126 0.72 -1.52 -16.64
N ALA A 127 0.65 -0.83 -17.78
CA ALA A 127 -0.24 0.31 -17.98
C ALA A 127 -1.73 -0.02 -17.83
N THR A 128 -2.13 -1.30 -17.91
CA THR A 128 -3.53 -1.74 -17.76
C THR A 128 -3.94 -2.00 -16.30
N GLY A 129 -3.02 -1.90 -15.35
CA GLY A 129 -3.21 -2.26 -13.92
C GLY A 129 -4.24 -1.44 -13.13
N LYS A 130 -5.11 -0.65 -13.76
CA LYS A 130 -6.21 0.11 -13.11
C LYS A 130 -5.74 0.97 -11.92
N TRP A 131 -4.68 1.75 -12.12
CA TRP A 131 -4.01 2.53 -11.07
C TRP A 131 -4.80 3.74 -10.51
N GLY A 132 -6.00 4.02 -11.02
CA GLY A 132 -6.73 5.25 -10.72
C GLY A 132 -6.15 6.48 -11.43
N SER A 133 -6.50 7.68 -10.95
CA SER A 133 -6.06 8.94 -11.55
C SER A 133 -4.62 9.32 -11.20
N ILE A 134 -4.09 8.80 -10.08
CA ILE A 134 -2.73 9.03 -9.61
C ILE A 134 -2.02 7.67 -9.57
N PRO A 135 -1.11 7.37 -10.50
CA PRO A 135 -0.43 6.08 -10.50
C PRO A 135 0.56 5.98 -9.32
N PRO A 136 0.89 4.76 -8.86
CA PRO A 136 1.87 4.57 -7.80
C PRO A 136 3.26 5.01 -8.24
N VAL A 137 4.09 5.42 -7.27
CA VAL A 137 5.52 5.54 -7.52
C VAL A 137 6.09 4.15 -7.86
N ARG A 138 6.98 4.07 -8.85
CA ARG A 138 7.50 2.80 -9.37
C ARG A 138 9.02 2.79 -9.44
N THR A 139 9.60 1.65 -9.07
CA THR A 139 11.00 1.32 -9.36
C THR A 139 11.04 0.05 -10.17
N THR A 140 11.90 0.00 -11.19
CA THR A 140 12.10 -1.21 -12.01
C THR A 140 13.59 -1.50 -12.11
N ILE A 141 13.98 -2.73 -11.80
CA ILE A 141 15.36 -3.21 -11.95
C ILE A 141 15.36 -4.61 -12.56
N SER A 142 16.54 -5.09 -12.98
CA SER A 142 16.76 -6.48 -13.32
C SER A 142 17.90 -7.04 -12.45
N PRO A 143 17.61 -8.00 -11.55
CA PRO A 143 18.64 -8.61 -10.71
C PRO A 143 19.54 -9.53 -11.54
N ALA A 144 20.86 -9.45 -11.32
CA ALA A 144 21.86 -10.20 -12.09
C ALA A 144 21.72 -11.74 -11.96
N ALA A 145 21.16 -12.22 -10.85
CA ALA A 145 20.96 -13.64 -10.59
C ALA A 145 19.60 -14.19 -11.10
N GLY A 146 18.79 -13.34 -11.74
CA GLY A 146 17.44 -13.70 -12.18
C GLY A 146 16.41 -13.70 -11.05
N ILE A 147 15.23 -14.23 -11.36
CA ILE A 147 14.07 -14.27 -10.45
C ILE A 147 13.76 -15.72 -10.03
N PRO A 148 13.45 -15.98 -8.74
CA PRO A 148 13.10 -17.33 -8.28
C PRO A 148 11.94 -17.97 -9.06
N GLY A 149 12.02 -19.30 -9.23
CA GLY A 149 10.93 -20.06 -9.86
C GLY A 149 10.74 -19.81 -11.35
N ASN A 150 11.82 -19.42 -12.06
CA ASN A 150 11.86 -19.16 -13.50
C ASN A 150 10.83 -18.12 -13.96
N SER A 151 10.49 -17.15 -13.11
CA SER A 151 9.57 -16.10 -13.50
C SER A 151 10.27 -15.04 -14.35
N LEU A 152 9.57 -14.50 -15.35
CA LEU A 152 10.07 -13.37 -16.15
C LEU A 152 9.92 -12.03 -15.42
N VAL A 153 8.98 -11.94 -14.46
CA VAL A 153 8.74 -10.74 -13.67
C VAL A 153 8.25 -11.11 -12.27
N GLU A 154 8.72 -10.38 -11.27
CA GLU A 154 8.19 -10.41 -9.92
C GLU A 154 7.83 -8.98 -9.51
N ILE A 155 6.67 -8.80 -8.88
CA ILE A 155 6.19 -7.48 -8.46
C ILE A 155 5.78 -7.51 -6.99
N ASP A 156 6.29 -6.57 -6.20
CA ASP A 156 5.82 -6.27 -4.84
C ASP A 156 5.18 -4.87 -4.80
N MET A 157 4.36 -4.63 -3.78
CA MET A 157 3.74 -3.32 -3.62
C MET A 157 3.38 -2.95 -2.18
N ILE A 158 3.18 -1.65 -1.99
CA ILE A 158 2.61 -1.06 -0.79
C ILE A 158 1.34 -0.30 -1.19
N ALA A 159 0.25 -0.53 -0.47
CA ALA A 159 -1.06 0.08 -0.66
C ALA A 159 -1.60 0.59 0.67
N TYR A 160 -2.80 1.17 0.65
CA TYR A 160 -3.58 1.46 1.85
C TYR A 160 -4.94 0.77 1.86
N ILE A 161 -5.51 0.59 3.06
CA ILE A 161 -6.86 0.06 3.29
C ILE A 161 -7.81 1.17 3.74
#